data_AF-A0AAV4MGR0-F1
#
_entry.id   AF-A0AAV4MGR0-F1
#
_cell.length_a   1.000
_cell.length_b   1.000
_cell.length_c   1.000
_cell.angle_alpha   90.00
_cell.angle_beta   90.00
_cell.angle_gamma   90.00
#
_symmetry.space_group_name_H-M   'P 1'
#
loop_
_entity.id
_entity.type
_entity.pdbx_description
1 polymer ?
#
loop_
_entity_poly.entity_id
_entity_poly.type
_entity_poly.pdbx_seq_one_letter_code
_entity_poly.pdbx_strand_id
1 'polypeptide(L)'
;MEIMKDNLLLHDQYNIIIVDWSGGNGAPYTQATANSRVVGAEVALFIKKLIRLKNVTPMDCQIIGHSLGAHIAGYAGERLTNLGRITSLDAAQPYFQFMPPSVRVDPTDADFVDAIHTDSASDKFLPLGMSQAVGHIDFYPNNGMSQPGCSYSAIHSIFLDGLIDAVRQFVACNHQRAVDFYLYSINYKKILPVAYQCVSWNAFSNGHCSDCGNDGSRCALLGIQADKYKPYINDSRSVKMYLATSNSPPFWTYSYQIQVKLSKPKTNYEDKAGYLTLKLYGSENTYNLQLSSKTGNLIHGATYTFLVHKTKQLGELQSVIFSWTSSSWNFFKTHTLYLDFVKIVPMNIDNQKQQRLESRKFCYTPGRAIKSKNEIILAECK
;
A
#
# COMPACT_ATOMS: atom_id res chain seq x y z
N MET A 1 7.97 -2.08 20.00
CA MET A 1 7.67 -3.53 19.98
C MET A 1 6.71 -3.96 21.10
N GLU A 2 6.78 -3.42 22.32
CA GLU A 2 5.81 -3.75 23.40
C GLU A 2 4.33 -3.58 23.01
N ILE A 3 3.97 -2.47 22.39
CA ILE A 3 2.59 -2.23 21.92
C ILE A 3 2.16 -3.31 20.90
N MET A 4 3.08 -3.78 20.04
CA MET A 4 2.80 -4.85 19.08
C MET A 4 2.59 -6.18 19.79
N LYS A 5 3.40 -6.51 20.80
CA LYS A 5 3.18 -7.69 21.66
C LYS A 5 1.76 -7.66 22.25
N ASP A 6 1.38 -6.55 22.87
CA ASP A 6 0.07 -6.45 23.53
C ASP A 6 -1.08 -6.61 22.53
N ASN A 7 -0.97 -5.99 21.34
CA ASN A 7 -1.97 -6.13 20.29
C ASN A 7 -2.04 -7.56 19.73
N LEU A 8 -0.90 -8.24 19.57
CA LEU A 8 -0.87 -9.64 19.14
C LEU A 8 -1.53 -10.55 20.17
N LEU A 9 -1.23 -10.38 21.46
CA LEU A 9 -1.83 -11.18 22.55
C LEU A 9 -3.34 -10.92 22.71
N LEU A 10 -3.82 -9.75 22.32
CA LEU A 10 -5.27 -9.46 22.26
C LEU A 10 -5.94 -10.04 21.01
N HIS A 11 -5.17 -10.29 19.94
CA HIS A 11 -5.68 -10.83 18.69
C HIS A 11 -5.77 -12.35 18.72
N ASP A 12 -4.77 -13.05 19.24
CA ASP A 12 -4.76 -14.52 19.34
C ASP A 12 -3.79 -15.04 20.42
N GLN A 13 -3.80 -16.37 20.63
CA GLN A 13 -2.93 -17.07 21.57
C GLN A 13 -1.54 -17.30 20.99
N TYR A 14 -0.66 -16.32 21.15
CA TYR A 14 0.73 -16.40 20.70
C TYR A 14 1.74 -16.53 21.85
N ASN A 15 2.87 -17.19 21.58
CA ASN A 15 4.09 -17.02 22.37
C ASN A 15 4.91 -15.88 21.77
N ILE A 16 4.97 -14.73 22.45
CA ILE A 16 5.69 -13.55 21.95
C ILE A 16 7.05 -13.44 22.64
N ILE A 17 8.13 -13.50 21.86
CA ILE A 17 9.51 -13.31 22.32
C ILE A 17 10.05 -12.01 21.71
N ILE A 18 10.45 -11.08 22.57
CA ILE A 18 11.11 -9.83 22.15
C ILE A 18 12.62 -10.04 22.23
N VAL A 19 13.30 -9.93 21.09
CA VAL A 19 14.76 -10.04 21.00
C VAL A 19 15.37 -8.67 21.21
N ASP A 20 15.76 -8.37 22.44
CA ASP A 20 16.55 -7.18 22.74
C ASP A 20 18.03 -7.42 22.41
N TRP A 21 18.54 -6.65 21.46
CA TRP A 21 19.94 -6.64 21.05
C TRP A 21 20.53 -5.24 21.11
N SER A 22 19.98 -4.36 21.96
CA SER A 22 20.41 -2.97 22.16
C SER A 22 21.91 -2.84 22.49
N GLY A 23 22.51 -3.84 23.15
CA GLY A 23 23.95 -3.87 23.40
C GLY A 23 24.80 -4.02 22.13
N GLY A 24 24.23 -4.48 21.02
CA GLY A 24 24.94 -4.74 19.75
C GLY A 24 24.53 -3.84 18.59
N ASN A 25 23.53 -2.96 18.75
CA ASN A 25 22.99 -2.11 17.68
C ASN A 25 23.55 -0.67 17.65
N GLY A 26 24.49 -0.36 18.54
CA GLY A 26 25.14 0.94 18.66
C GLY A 26 26.13 1.26 17.54
N ALA A 27 26.66 2.48 17.56
CA ALA A 27 27.66 2.94 16.61
C ALA A 27 29.02 2.20 16.80
N PRO A 28 29.82 2.05 15.72
CA PRO A 28 29.54 2.49 14.35
C PRO A 28 28.53 1.57 13.63
N TYR A 29 27.78 2.11 12.66
CA TYR A 29 26.74 1.35 11.95
C TYR A 29 27.27 0.09 11.24
N THR A 30 28.53 0.12 10.79
CA THR A 30 29.24 -1.04 10.23
C THR A 30 29.36 -2.17 11.26
N GLN A 31 29.62 -1.85 12.52
CA GLN A 31 29.68 -2.84 13.60
C GLN A 31 28.29 -3.37 13.92
N ALA A 32 27.26 -2.53 13.99
CA ALA A 32 25.88 -2.99 14.16
C ALA A 32 25.44 -3.94 13.02
N THR A 33 25.82 -3.61 11.79
CA THR A 33 25.62 -4.45 10.60
C THR A 33 26.31 -5.81 10.77
N ALA A 34 27.57 -5.85 11.21
CA ALA A 34 28.27 -7.12 11.46
C ALA A 34 27.64 -7.92 12.61
N ASN A 35 27.26 -7.26 13.70
CA ASN A 35 26.63 -7.87 14.87
C ASN A 35 25.29 -8.52 14.52
N SER A 36 24.54 -7.99 13.55
CA SER A 36 23.26 -8.58 13.11
C SER A 36 23.38 -10.06 12.71
N ARG A 37 24.53 -10.49 12.17
CA ARG A 37 24.82 -11.90 11.85
C ARG A 37 24.88 -12.78 13.09
N VAL A 38 25.51 -12.28 14.16
CA VAL A 38 25.61 -12.98 15.44
C VAL A 38 24.24 -13.08 16.10
N VAL A 39 23.48 -11.98 16.10
CA VAL A 39 22.11 -11.99 16.66
C VAL A 39 21.22 -12.98 15.89
N GLY A 40 21.28 -13.02 14.55
CA GLY A 40 20.54 -14.00 13.76
C GLY A 40 20.92 -15.45 14.10
N ALA A 41 22.21 -15.71 14.33
CA ALA A 41 22.69 -17.02 14.78
C ALA A 41 22.14 -17.41 16.17
N GLU A 42 22.09 -16.47 17.11
CA GLU A 42 21.52 -16.69 18.45
C GLU A 42 20.01 -16.94 18.40
N VAL A 43 19.27 -16.19 17.58
CA VAL A 43 17.83 -16.42 17.36
C VAL A 43 17.58 -17.81 16.79
N ALA A 44 18.35 -18.24 15.78
CA ALA A 44 18.26 -19.59 15.24
C ALA A 44 18.60 -20.66 16.27
N LEU A 45 19.64 -20.44 17.09
CA LEU A 45 20.01 -21.36 18.18
C LEU A 45 18.89 -21.49 19.21
N PHE A 46 18.25 -20.37 19.57
CA PHE A 46 17.12 -20.36 20.48
C PHE A 46 15.92 -21.14 19.93
N ILE A 47 15.53 -20.90 18.67
CA ILE A 47 14.44 -21.65 18.01
C ILE A 47 14.76 -23.14 17.93
N LYS A 48 16.00 -23.53 17.59
CA LYS A 48 16.44 -24.94 17.62
C LYS A 48 16.30 -25.57 19.00
N LYS A 49 16.59 -24.83 20.08
CA LYS A 49 16.39 -25.30 21.46
C LYS A 49 14.90 -25.47 21.77
N LEU A 50 14.04 -24.55 21.33
CA LEU A 50 12.58 -24.70 21.50
C LEU A 50 12.08 -25.95 20.78
N ILE A 51 12.48 -26.18 19.53
CA ILE A 51 12.09 -27.37 18.75
C ILE A 51 12.55 -28.67 19.44
N ARG A 52 13.76 -28.68 20.01
CA ARG A 52 14.30 -29.86 20.70
C ARG A 52 13.63 -30.12 22.05
N LEU A 53 13.31 -29.07 22.80
CA LEU A 53 12.91 -29.16 24.22
C LEU A 53 11.40 -29.03 24.42
N LYS A 54 10.66 -28.58 23.41
CA LYS A 54 9.22 -28.30 23.43
C LYS A 54 8.59 -28.83 22.14
N ASN A 55 7.27 -28.99 22.14
CA ASN A 55 6.54 -29.43 20.95
C ASN A 55 6.27 -28.25 20.00
N VAL A 56 7.35 -27.65 19.48
CA VAL A 56 7.32 -26.52 18.53
C VAL A 56 7.99 -26.97 17.24
N THR A 57 7.38 -26.70 16.09
CA THR A 57 8.00 -26.91 14.78
C THR A 57 8.50 -25.59 14.19
N PRO A 58 9.49 -25.62 13.27
CA PRO A 58 9.90 -24.42 12.53
C PRO A 58 8.75 -23.70 11.84
N MET A 59 7.77 -24.45 11.34
CA MET A 59 6.58 -23.93 10.65
C MET A 59 5.63 -23.15 11.57
N ASP A 60 5.68 -23.40 12.89
CA ASP A 60 4.91 -22.64 13.88
C ASP A 60 5.53 -21.28 14.21
N CYS A 61 6.74 -21.00 13.69
CA CYS A 61 7.50 -19.81 14.04
C CYS A 61 7.36 -18.70 12.98
N GLN A 62 7.09 -17.48 13.43
CA GLN A 62 7.21 -16.26 12.64
C GLN A 62 8.29 -15.35 13.26
N ILE A 63 9.17 -14.79 12.42
CA ILE A 63 10.11 -13.75 12.83
C ILE A 63 9.73 -12.42 12.18
N ILE A 64 9.45 -11.40 12.99
CA ILE A 64 9.14 -10.05 12.53
C ILE A 64 10.36 -9.17 12.78
N GLY A 65 10.97 -8.64 11.72
CA GLY A 65 12.19 -7.86 11.80
C GLY A 65 12.01 -6.47 11.21
N HIS A 66 12.38 -5.43 11.96
CA HIS A 66 12.38 -4.04 11.47
C HIS A 66 13.80 -3.53 11.25
N SER A 67 14.04 -2.78 10.16
CA SER A 67 15.36 -2.21 9.87
C SER A 67 16.44 -3.29 9.76
N LEU A 68 17.57 -3.16 10.48
CA LEU A 68 18.58 -4.22 10.65
C LEU A 68 17.98 -5.54 11.19
N GLY A 69 16.90 -5.46 11.96
CA GLY A 69 16.16 -6.63 12.45
C GLY A 69 15.55 -7.49 11.34
N ALA A 70 15.24 -6.93 10.17
CA ALA A 70 14.79 -7.71 9.02
C ALA A 70 15.90 -8.66 8.53
N HIS A 71 17.15 -8.20 8.51
CA HIS A 71 18.29 -9.03 8.16
C HIS A 71 18.65 -10.03 9.26
N ILE A 72 18.47 -9.67 10.53
CA ILE A 72 18.56 -10.62 11.64
C ILE A 72 17.57 -11.78 11.44
N ALA A 73 16.35 -11.48 10.99
CA ALA A 73 15.35 -12.50 10.67
C ALA A 73 15.80 -13.40 9.51
N GLY A 74 16.34 -12.81 8.43
CA GLY A 74 16.91 -13.57 7.31
C GLY A 74 18.06 -14.49 7.75
N TYR A 75 19.04 -13.95 8.48
CA TYR A 75 20.15 -14.76 9.04
C TYR A 75 19.67 -15.88 9.95
N ALA A 76 18.60 -15.68 10.72
CA ALA A 76 18.01 -16.74 11.52
C ALA A 76 17.33 -17.80 10.63
N GLY A 77 16.57 -17.36 9.63
CA GLY A 77 15.90 -18.20 8.63
C GLY A 77 16.85 -19.09 7.86
N GLU A 78 17.94 -18.55 7.30
CA GLU A 78 19.01 -19.30 6.61
C GLU A 78 19.58 -20.46 7.45
N ARG A 79 19.54 -20.34 8.79
CA ARG A 79 20.05 -21.35 9.73
C ARG A 79 18.99 -22.35 10.19
N LEU A 80 17.74 -22.19 9.76
CA LEU A 80 16.58 -22.99 10.13
C LEU A 80 15.96 -23.62 8.88
N THR A 81 15.76 -24.93 8.89
CA THR A 81 15.02 -25.59 7.80
C THR A 81 13.52 -25.40 8.02
N ASN A 82 12.81 -24.92 6.99
CA ASN A 82 11.34 -24.74 6.96
C ASN A 82 10.80 -23.76 8.02
N LEU A 83 11.46 -22.62 8.24
CA LEU A 83 10.89 -21.55 9.06
C LEU A 83 9.54 -21.09 8.49
N GLY A 84 8.49 -20.97 9.30
CA GLY A 84 7.12 -20.76 8.81
C GLY A 84 6.86 -19.41 8.14
N ARG A 85 7.37 -18.32 8.72
CA ARG A 85 7.20 -16.97 8.16
C ARG A 85 8.29 -15.98 8.60
N ILE A 86 8.71 -15.10 7.70
CA ILE A 86 9.43 -13.87 8.03
C ILE A 86 8.61 -12.68 7.55
N THR A 87 8.44 -11.68 8.42
CA THR A 87 7.91 -10.38 8.00
C THR A 87 9.01 -9.33 8.12
N SER A 88 9.41 -8.79 6.98
CA SER A 88 10.41 -7.73 6.83
C SER A 88 9.74 -6.36 6.87
N LEU A 89 9.94 -5.61 7.94
CA LEU A 89 9.43 -4.26 8.11
C LEU A 89 10.53 -3.26 7.73
N ASP A 90 10.47 -2.77 6.49
CA ASP A 90 11.39 -1.80 5.89
C ASP A 90 12.87 -2.17 6.12
N ALA A 91 13.29 -3.31 5.54
CA ALA A 91 14.67 -3.81 5.66
C ALA A 91 15.71 -2.74 5.33
N ALA A 92 16.77 -2.66 6.12
CA ALA A 92 17.76 -1.59 6.00
C ALA A 92 18.53 -1.63 4.67
N GLN A 93 18.72 -0.49 4.03
CA GLN A 93 19.40 -0.35 2.75
C GLN A 93 20.93 -0.40 2.84
N PRO A 94 21.59 0.37 3.74
CA PRO A 94 23.03 0.50 3.71
C PRO A 94 23.71 -0.84 4.01
N TYR A 95 24.67 -1.25 3.18
CA TYR A 95 25.40 -2.53 3.23
C TYR A 95 24.60 -3.80 2.86
N PHE A 96 23.30 -3.70 2.53
CA PHE A 96 22.46 -4.85 2.19
C PHE A 96 21.87 -4.80 0.78
N GLN A 97 21.50 -3.63 0.29
CA GLN A 97 20.84 -3.52 -1.02
C GLN A 97 21.75 -4.05 -2.14
N PHE A 98 21.17 -4.88 -3.01
CA PHE A 98 21.86 -5.56 -4.11
C PHE A 98 22.98 -6.54 -3.70
N MET A 99 23.12 -6.83 -2.41
CA MET A 99 24.00 -7.90 -1.95
C MET A 99 23.39 -9.28 -2.23
N PRO A 100 24.22 -10.33 -2.29
CA PRO A 100 23.76 -11.71 -2.43
C PRO A 100 22.74 -12.09 -1.34
N PRO A 101 21.83 -13.05 -1.63
CA PRO A 101 20.86 -13.61 -0.67
C PRO A 101 21.46 -13.88 0.72
N SER A 102 22.63 -14.51 0.79
CA SER A 102 23.35 -14.85 2.04
C SER A 102 23.78 -13.67 2.94
N VAL A 103 23.55 -12.42 2.52
CA VAL A 103 23.92 -11.20 3.26
C VAL A 103 22.68 -10.41 3.70
N ARG A 104 21.49 -10.72 3.20
CA ARG A 104 20.28 -9.93 3.45
C ARG A 104 19.10 -10.86 3.69
N VAL A 105 17.92 -10.26 3.91
CA VAL A 105 16.69 -11.05 3.90
C VAL A 105 16.31 -11.31 2.44
N ASP A 106 15.84 -12.52 2.16
CA ASP A 106 15.34 -12.93 0.85
C ASP A 106 14.27 -14.04 0.96
N PRO A 107 13.55 -14.36 -0.14
CA PRO A 107 12.44 -15.32 -0.10
C PRO A 107 12.83 -16.72 0.40
N THR A 108 14.09 -17.13 0.28
CA THR A 108 14.55 -18.47 0.69
C THR A 108 14.74 -18.65 2.19
N ASP A 109 14.68 -17.57 2.98
CA ASP A 109 14.89 -17.60 4.42
C ASP A 109 13.71 -18.21 5.22
N ALA A 110 12.53 -18.32 4.60
CA ALA A 110 11.35 -18.94 5.21
C ALA A 110 10.39 -19.47 4.16
N ASP A 111 9.50 -20.37 4.56
CA ASP A 111 8.36 -20.83 3.74
C ASP A 111 7.49 -19.67 3.24
N PHE A 112 7.43 -18.57 4.00
CA PHE A 112 6.80 -17.35 3.53
C PHE A 112 7.51 -16.09 4.04
N VAL A 113 8.09 -15.31 3.13
CA VAL A 113 8.61 -13.98 3.41
C VAL A 113 7.68 -12.90 2.83
N ASP A 114 7.19 -12.00 3.68
CA ASP A 114 6.45 -10.80 3.29
C ASP A 114 7.18 -9.53 3.72
N ALA A 115 7.25 -8.53 2.85
CA ALA A 115 8.01 -7.30 3.09
C ALA A 115 7.15 -6.03 2.95
N ILE A 116 7.33 -5.07 3.85
CA ILE A 116 6.67 -3.75 3.82
C ILE A 116 7.75 -2.69 3.62
N HIS A 117 7.74 -1.99 2.49
CA HIS A 117 8.70 -0.94 2.13
C HIS A 117 8.06 0.43 2.36
N THR A 118 8.68 1.28 3.17
CA THR A 118 8.13 2.58 3.55
C THR A 118 9.10 3.74 3.39
N ASP A 119 10.40 3.48 3.39
CA ASP A 119 11.47 4.48 3.21
C ASP A 119 12.49 4.02 2.16
N SER A 120 12.01 3.48 1.04
CA SER A 120 12.82 2.76 0.06
C SER A 120 13.53 3.61 -0.99
N ALA A 121 13.06 4.85 -1.19
CA ALA A 121 13.74 5.83 -2.04
C ALA A 121 13.31 7.24 -1.62
N SER A 122 14.20 8.20 -1.80
CA SER A 122 13.94 9.62 -1.55
C SER A 122 14.74 10.46 -2.54
N ASP A 123 14.10 11.49 -3.10
CA ASP A 123 14.75 12.44 -4.02
C ASP A 123 15.68 13.42 -3.29
N LYS A 124 15.66 13.44 -1.95
CA LYS A 124 16.31 14.48 -1.13
C LYS A 124 17.25 13.95 -0.05
N PHE A 125 17.08 12.70 0.39
CA PHE A 125 17.84 12.10 1.50
C PHE A 125 18.20 10.64 1.18
N LEU A 126 19.16 10.08 1.91
CA LEU A 126 19.48 8.66 1.80
C LEU A 126 18.32 7.84 2.38
N PRO A 127 17.63 6.99 1.59
CA PRO A 127 16.61 6.08 2.11
C PRO A 127 17.23 5.13 3.14
N LEU A 128 16.53 4.89 4.25
CA LEU A 128 16.93 3.88 5.22
C LEU A 128 16.50 2.48 4.80
N GLY A 129 15.41 2.35 4.03
CA GLY A 129 14.83 1.08 3.58
C GLY A 129 15.30 0.64 2.19
N MET A 130 15.34 -0.67 1.94
CA MET A 130 15.65 -1.23 0.62
C MET A 130 14.52 -0.97 -0.38
N SER A 131 14.86 -0.65 -1.63
CA SER A 131 13.91 -0.59 -2.77
C SER A 131 13.77 -1.91 -3.51
N GLN A 132 14.79 -2.76 -3.41
CA GLN A 132 14.77 -4.12 -3.94
C GLN A 132 13.71 -4.95 -3.23
N ALA A 133 12.99 -5.77 -3.99
CA ALA A 133 12.07 -6.77 -3.45
C ALA A 133 12.88 -7.86 -2.72
N VAL A 134 12.43 -8.22 -1.52
CA VAL A 134 13.08 -9.19 -0.62
C VAL A 134 12.15 -10.29 -0.13
N GLY A 135 10.84 -10.20 -0.39
CA GLY A 135 9.86 -11.24 -0.04
C GLY A 135 9.38 -12.06 -1.23
N HIS A 136 8.55 -13.06 -0.95
CA HIS A 136 7.63 -13.60 -1.95
C HIS A 136 6.62 -12.53 -2.38
N ILE A 137 6.24 -11.67 -1.43
CA ILE A 137 5.36 -10.52 -1.63
C ILE A 137 5.94 -9.27 -0.97
N ASP A 138 5.92 -8.16 -1.70
CA ASP A 138 6.53 -6.90 -1.31
C ASP A 138 5.49 -5.77 -1.45
N PHE A 139 5.10 -5.20 -0.33
CA PHE A 139 4.15 -4.11 -0.24
C PHE A 139 4.87 -2.75 -0.28
N TYR A 140 4.42 -1.86 -1.16
CA TYR A 140 4.93 -0.50 -1.31
C TYR A 140 3.81 0.53 -1.04
N PRO A 141 3.34 0.67 0.21
CA PRO A 141 2.38 1.71 0.60
C PRO A 141 2.90 3.10 0.22
N ASN A 142 2.08 3.88 -0.50
CA ASN A 142 2.45 5.23 -0.95
C ASN A 142 3.77 5.25 -1.77
N ASN A 143 3.90 4.31 -2.71
CA ASN A 143 5.11 4.04 -3.50
C ASN A 143 6.30 3.50 -2.68
N GLY A 144 6.11 3.25 -1.38
CA GLY A 144 7.15 2.83 -0.44
C GLY A 144 8.26 3.86 -0.23
N MET A 145 8.03 5.13 -0.57
CA MET A 145 9.06 6.19 -0.53
C MET A 145 8.81 7.20 0.60
N SER A 146 7.70 7.91 0.53
CA SER A 146 7.39 9.02 1.43
C SER A 146 5.97 8.86 1.92
N GLN A 147 5.86 8.61 3.22
CA GLN A 147 4.60 8.24 3.84
C GLN A 147 3.83 9.51 4.25
N PRO A 148 2.51 9.57 4.05
CA PRO A 148 1.71 10.69 4.49
C PRO A 148 1.90 10.97 5.99
N GLY A 149 2.03 12.25 6.34
CA GLY A 149 2.27 12.70 7.71
C GLY A 149 3.75 12.71 8.12
N CYS A 150 4.64 12.13 7.32
CA CYS A 150 6.08 12.29 7.50
C CYS A 150 6.57 13.49 6.67
N SER A 151 6.84 14.61 7.33
CA SER A 151 7.45 15.79 6.69
C SER A 151 8.96 15.70 6.78
N TYR A 152 9.65 15.80 5.64
CA TYR A 152 11.10 16.04 5.62
C TYR A 152 11.36 17.50 6.03
N SER A 153 11.68 17.76 7.30
CA SER A 153 12.36 19.00 7.65
C SER A 153 13.82 18.87 7.23
N ALA A 154 14.34 19.89 6.54
CA ALA A 154 15.72 19.92 6.11
C ALA A 154 16.65 19.97 7.32
N ILE A 155 17.25 18.83 7.67
CA ILE A 155 18.49 18.82 8.43
C ILE A 155 19.55 18.22 7.51
N HIS A 156 20.52 19.07 7.20
CA HIS A 156 21.67 18.80 6.36
C HIS A 156 22.40 17.53 6.84
N SER A 157 22.86 16.74 5.86
CA SER A 157 23.87 15.68 5.95
C SER A 157 24.57 15.51 7.31
N ILE A 158 24.27 14.42 8.02
CA ILE A 158 25.23 13.83 8.97
C ILE A 158 25.49 12.42 8.45
N PHE A 159 26.62 12.30 7.76
CA PHE A 159 27.27 11.03 7.47
C PHE A 159 27.40 10.24 8.78
N LEU A 160 27.14 8.94 8.68
CA LEU A 160 27.30 7.77 9.56
C LEU A 160 28.05 7.82 10.93
N ASP A 161 28.57 8.93 11.41
CA ASP A 161 29.08 9.11 12.78
C ASP A 161 28.51 10.39 13.40
N GLY A 162 27.70 10.25 14.46
CA GLY A 162 27.32 11.36 15.36
C GLY A 162 25.95 12.03 15.16
N LEU A 163 24.86 11.27 15.00
CA LEU A 163 23.51 11.86 15.01
C LEU A 163 23.10 12.42 16.39
N ILE A 164 22.53 13.63 16.39
CA ILE A 164 21.73 14.21 17.48
C ILE A 164 20.35 13.52 17.49
N ASP A 165 19.80 13.17 18.66
CA ASP A 165 18.55 12.40 18.78
C ASP A 165 17.34 13.01 18.04
N ALA A 166 17.29 14.33 17.86
CA ALA A 166 16.26 15.00 17.07
C ALA A 166 16.30 14.59 15.58
N VAL A 167 17.48 14.40 14.99
CA VAL A 167 17.64 13.97 13.58
C VAL A 167 17.19 12.52 13.38
N ARG A 168 17.44 11.66 14.39
CA ARG A 168 16.95 10.27 14.39
C ARG A 168 15.43 10.22 14.29
N GLN A 169 14.73 11.10 14.99
CA GLN A 169 13.25 11.09 15.04
C GLN A 169 12.59 11.47 13.71
N PHE A 170 13.22 12.32 12.88
CA PHE A 170 12.64 12.78 11.60
C PHE A 170 12.89 11.81 10.43
N VAL A 171 14.13 11.32 10.26
CA VAL A 171 14.47 10.33 9.22
C VAL A 171 13.80 8.98 9.54
N ALA A 172 13.59 8.68 10.82
CA ALA A 172 12.88 7.47 11.22
C ALA A 172 11.37 7.49 10.91
N CYS A 173 10.71 8.61 10.57
CA CYS A 173 9.24 8.59 10.41
C CYS A 173 8.78 7.65 9.29
N ASN A 174 9.33 7.80 8.07
CA ASN A 174 9.00 6.88 6.98
C ASN A 174 9.42 5.46 7.33
N HIS A 175 10.60 5.30 7.92
CA HIS A 175 11.14 3.98 8.27
C HIS A 175 10.30 3.25 9.33
N GLN A 176 9.74 3.99 10.27
CA GLN A 176 8.89 3.51 11.36
C GLN A 176 7.49 3.12 10.87
N ARG A 177 7.03 3.65 9.73
CA ARG A 177 5.69 3.38 9.20
C ARG A 177 5.46 1.92 8.86
N ALA A 178 6.48 1.14 8.51
CA ALA A 178 6.30 -0.29 8.31
C ALA A 178 5.84 -1.00 9.59
N VAL A 179 6.38 -0.59 10.75
CA VAL A 179 5.94 -1.09 12.08
C VAL A 179 4.53 -0.62 12.39
N ASP A 180 4.21 0.64 12.12
CA ASP A 180 2.86 1.18 12.31
C ASP A 180 1.83 0.41 11.47
N PHE A 181 2.11 0.20 10.19
CA PHE A 181 1.20 -0.50 9.28
C PHE A 181 1.01 -1.96 9.69
N TYR A 182 2.07 -2.66 10.11
CA TYR A 182 1.91 -4.00 10.67
C TYR A 182 1.06 -3.97 11.95
N LEU A 183 1.36 -3.06 12.88
CA LEU A 183 0.61 -2.93 14.13
C LEU A 183 -0.89 -2.68 13.89
N TYR A 184 -1.23 -1.74 13.02
CA TYR A 184 -2.64 -1.43 12.71
C TYR A 184 -3.32 -2.48 11.82
N SER A 185 -2.54 -3.38 11.21
CA SER A 185 -3.10 -4.53 10.50
C SER A 185 -3.59 -5.61 11.46
N ILE A 186 -3.11 -5.65 12.70
CA ILE A 186 -3.57 -6.60 13.73
C ILE A 186 -5.03 -6.31 14.12
N ASN A 187 -5.40 -5.03 14.18
CA ASN A 187 -6.72 -4.57 14.62
C ASN A 187 -7.48 -3.83 13.51
N TYR A 188 -7.64 -4.46 12.34
CA TYR A 188 -8.34 -3.90 11.17
C TYR A 188 -9.88 -3.86 11.35
N LYS A 189 -10.40 -3.23 12.41
CA LYS A 189 -11.80 -3.41 12.83
C LYS A 189 -12.89 -2.90 11.85
N LYS A 190 -12.54 -2.28 10.72
CA LYS A 190 -13.52 -1.80 9.70
C LYS A 190 -13.02 -1.73 8.24
N ILE A 191 -11.72 -1.61 8.00
CA ILE A 191 -11.17 -1.36 6.65
C ILE A 191 -10.03 -2.34 6.39
N LEU A 192 -10.15 -3.14 5.33
CA LEU A 192 -9.09 -4.05 4.92
C LEU A 192 -7.95 -3.28 4.23
N PRO A 193 -6.67 -3.53 4.60
CA PRO A 193 -5.49 -2.97 3.96
C PRO A 193 -5.16 -3.75 2.67
N VAL A 194 -6.07 -3.72 1.70
CA VAL A 194 -5.91 -4.45 0.43
C VAL A 194 -4.89 -3.73 -0.45
N ALA A 195 -3.85 -4.46 -0.83
CA ALA A 195 -2.84 -4.04 -1.79
C ALA A 195 -3.02 -4.76 -3.12
N TYR A 196 -2.74 -4.05 -4.21
CA TYR A 196 -2.95 -4.52 -5.57
C TYR A 196 -1.63 -4.74 -6.29
N GLN A 197 -1.53 -5.87 -6.97
CA GLN A 197 -0.43 -6.13 -7.89
C GLN A 197 -0.51 -5.13 -9.04
N CYS A 198 0.59 -4.46 -9.32
CA CYS A 198 0.65 -3.51 -10.41
C CYS A 198 2.07 -3.43 -11.00
N VAL A 199 2.16 -3.03 -12.26
CA VAL A 199 3.47 -2.91 -12.95
C VAL A 199 4.32 -1.76 -12.40
N SER A 200 3.69 -0.74 -11.82
CA SER A 200 4.35 0.38 -11.16
C SER A 200 3.37 1.15 -10.28
N TRP A 201 3.90 1.97 -9.37
CA TRP A 201 3.09 2.92 -8.62
C TRP A 201 2.33 3.89 -9.53
N ASN A 202 2.94 4.38 -10.62
CA ASN A 202 2.25 5.28 -11.54
C ASN A 202 1.05 4.61 -12.22
N ALA A 203 1.16 3.33 -12.58
CA ALA A 203 0.01 2.59 -13.10
C ALA A 203 -1.07 2.41 -12.02
N PHE A 204 -0.67 2.13 -10.78
CA PHE A 204 -1.57 2.02 -9.63
C PHE A 204 -2.29 3.35 -9.36
N SER A 205 -1.56 4.46 -9.20
CA SER A 205 -2.12 5.78 -8.86
C SER A 205 -3.05 6.36 -9.94
N ASN A 206 -2.86 5.97 -11.21
CA ASN A 206 -3.77 6.30 -12.30
C ASN A 206 -4.98 5.33 -12.40
N GLY A 207 -5.08 4.40 -11.45
CA GLY A 207 -6.20 3.47 -11.32
C GLY A 207 -6.18 2.35 -12.34
N HIS A 208 -5.05 1.99 -12.94
CA HIS A 208 -5.00 0.87 -13.89
C HIS A 208 -5.01 -0.51 -13.21
N CYS A 209 -4.90 -0.56 -11.87
CA CYS A 209 -4.85 -1.78 -11.08
C CYS A 209 -5.88 -1.70 -9.95
N SER A 210 -7.03 -2.34 -10.12
CA SER A 210 -8.16 -2.28 -9.16
C SER A 210 -8.95 -3.58 -9.04
N ASP A 211 -8.46 -4.68 -9.63
CA ASP A 211 -9.15 -5.97 -9.67
C ASP A 211 -8.18 -7.05 -9.18
N CYS A 212 -8.65 -7.89 -8.25
CA CYS A 212 -7.85 -8.94 -7.62
C CYS A 212 -7.59 -10.16 -8.52
N GLY A 213 -8.05 -10.16 -9.77
CA GLY A 213 -8.06 -11.35 -10.62
C GLY A 213 -9.20 -12.31 -10.26
N ASN A 214 -9.49 -13.24 -11.17
CA ASN A 214 -10.58 -14.21 -10.97
C ASN A 214 -10.30 -15.20 -9.82
N ASP A 215 -9.02 -15.44 -9.54
CA ASP A 215 -8.52 -16.31 -8.48
C ASP A 215 -8.06 -15.54 -7.24
N GLY A 216 -8.11 -14.21 -7.22
CA GLY A 216 -7.63 -13.38 -6.11
C GLY A 216 -6.11 -13.14 -6.09
N SER A 217 -5.35 -13.71 -7.03
CA SER A 217 -3.88 -13.67 -7.06
C SER A 217 -3.25 -12.28 -7.22
N ARG A 218 -4.04 -11.26 -7.59
CA ARG A 218 -3.56 -9.88 -7.77
C ARG A 218 -3.82 -8.97 -6.58
N CYS A 219 -4.33 -9.52 -5.47
CA CYS A 219 -4.49 -8.78 -4.23
C CYS A 219 -3.85 -9.52 -3.07
N ALA A 220 -3.44 -8.76 -2.06
CA ALA A 220 -3.05 -9.30 -0.78
C ALA A 220 -3.36 -8.30 0.34
N LEU A 221 -3.53 -8.82 1.55
CA LEU A 221 -3.70 -7.99 2.74
C LEU A 221 -2.32 -7.65 3.30
N LEU A 222 -2.02 -6.37 3.47
CA LEU A 222 -0.78 -5.94 4.11
C LEU A 222 -0.81 -6.31 5.61
N GLY A 223 0.28 -6.89 6.11
CA GLY A 223 0.53 -7.10 7.54
C GLY A 223 0.15 -8.50 8.04
N ILE A 224 -0.54 -8.60 9.18
CA ILE A 224 -0.73 -9.87 9.91
C ILE A 224 -1.35 -10.97 9.04
N GLN A 225 -2.23 -10.61 8.09
CA GLN A 225 -2.92 -11.56 7.20
C GLN A 225 -2.28 -11.73 5.80
N ALA A 226 -1.04 -11.27 5.61
CA ALA A 226 -0.36 -11.40 4.31
C ALA A 226 -0.11 -12.87 3.92
N ASP A 227 -0.06 -13.78 4.89
CA ASP A 227 0.08 -15.23 4.70
C ASP A 227 -1.11 -15.88 3.98
N LYS A 228 -2.27 -15.21 3.91
CA LYS A 228 -3.36 -15.61 3.01
C LYS A 228 -2.94 -15.64 1.54
N TYR A 229 -1.83 -15.00 1.18
CA TYR A 229 -1.27 -15.01 -0.17
C TYR A 229 -0.46 -16.28 -0.49
N LYS A 230 -0.13 -17.12 0.51
CA LYS A 230 0.69 -18.35 0.32
C LYS A 230 0.27 -19.21 -0.88
N PRO A 231 -1.03 -19.45 -1.16
CA PRO A 231 -1.44 -20.27 -2.30
C PRO A 231 -1.03 -19.74 -3.69
N TYR A 232 -0.62 -18.47 -3.81
CA TYR A 232 -0.27 -17.83 -5.07
C TYR A 232 1.23 -17.61 -5.25
N ILE A 233 2.05 -18.03 -4.28
CA ILE A 233 3.49 -17.88 -4.31
C ILE A 233 4.08 -18.62 -5.51
N ASN A 234 5.10 -18.02 -6.09
CA ASN A 234 5.96 -18.65 -7.06
C ASN A 234 7.40 -18.28 -6.68
N ASP A 235 8.17 -19.26 -6.19
CA ASP A 235 9.51 -19.07 -5.66
C ASP A 235 10.50 -18.48 -6.69
N SER A 236 10.16 -18.52 -7.98
CA SER A 236 10.97 -17.90 -9.04
C SER A 236 10.75 -16.38 -9.18
N ARG A 237 9.80 -15.78 -8.45
CA ARG A 237 9.46 -14.36 -8.59
C ARG A 237 8.92 -13.72 -7.31
N SER A 238 9.42 -12.53 -6.99
CA SER A 238 8.80 -11.64 -6.00
C SER A 238 7.66 -10.84 -6.64
N VAL A 239 6.59 -10.59 -5.89
CA VAL A 239 5.41 -9.84 -6.36
C VAL A 239 5.31 -8.49 -5.67
N LYS A 240 5.32 -7.41 -6.47
CA LYS A 240 5.13 -6.04 -5.97
C LYS A 240 3.65 -5.67 -5.86
N MET A 241 3.26 -5.20 -4.68
CA MET A 241 1.90 -4.78 -4.34
C MET A 241 1.87 -3.32 -3.92
N TYR A 242 0.82 -2.59 -4.30
CA TYR A 242 0.65 -1.17 -4.01
C TYR A 242 -0.68 -0.88 -3.32
N LEU A 243 -0.64 0.06 -2.39
CA LEU A 243 -1.81 0.60 -1.70
C LEU A 243 -1.55 2.04 -1.27
N ALA A 244 -2.59 2.81 -1.02
CA ALA A 244 -2.49 4.14 -0.44
C ALA A 244 -2.97 4.14 1.01
N THR A 245 -2.29 4.91 1.86
CA THR A 245 -2.65 5.07 3.27
C THR A 245 -2.87 6.55 3.61
N SER A 246 -3.49 6.83 4.75
CA SER A 246 -3.61 8.19 5.28
C SER A 246 -2.37 8.56 6.12
N ASN A 247 -2.39 9.77 6.68
CA ASN A 247 -1.30 10.33 7.49
C ASN A 247 -1.42 10.04 8.99
N SER A 248 -2.51 9.42 9.44
CA SER A 248 -2.78 9.17 10.85
C SER A 248 -3.47 7.81 11.05
N PRO A 249 -3.31 7.19 12.22
CA PRO A 249 -4.03 5.97 12.57
C PRO A 249 -5.54 6.01 12.29
N PRO A 250 -6.16 4.90 11.86
CA PRO A 250 -5.57 3.58 11.61
C PRO A 250 -4.86 3.43 10.25
N PHE A 251 -4.53 4.53 9.56
CA PHE A 251 -3.86 4.60 8.25
C PHE A 251 -4.63 4.05 7.04
N TRP A 252 -5.57 3.15 7.25
CA TRP A 252 -6.37 2.58 6.17
C TRP A 252 -7.32 3.61 5.56
N THR A 253 -7.39 3.63 4.23
CA THR A 253 -8.25 4.57 3.48
C THR A 253 -9.36 3.81 2.78
N TYR A 254 -10.55 4.40 2.74
CA TYR A 254 -11.63 4.00 1.83
C TYR A 254 -11.24 4.40 0.42
N SER A 255 -10.87 3.40 -0.36
CA SER A 255 -10.32 3.53 -1.70
C SER A 255 -11.35 3.12 -2.74
N TYR A 256 -11.49 3.94 -3.78
CA TYR A 256 -12.40 3.70 -4.89
C TYR A 256 -11.69 3.96 -6.21
N GLN A 257 -11.86 3.05 -7.16
CA GLN A 257 -11.59 3.35 -8.56
C GLN A 257 -12.85 3.94 -9.19
N ILE A 258 -12.70 5.08 -9.86
CA ILE A 258 -13.77 5.75 -10.59
C ILE A 258 -13.42 5.72 -12.08
N GLN A 259 -14.30 5.13 -12.88
CA GLN A 259 -14.21 5.13 -14.34
C GLN A 259 -15.28 6.04 -14.92
N VAL A 260 -14.89 7.02 -15.73
CA VAL A 260 -15.81 7.90 -16.46
C VAL A 260 -15.68 7.62 -17.95
N LYS A 261 -16.75 7.13 -18.57
CA LYS A 261 -16.82 6.91 -20.02
C LYS A 261 -17.56 8.05 -20.68
N LEU A 262 -16.87 8.80 -21.55
CA LEU A 262 -17.51 9.77 -22.42
C LEU A 262 -18.10 9.06 -23.65
N SER A 263 -19.29 9.46 -24.09
CA SER A 263 -19.94 8.90 -25.29
C SER A 263 -19.59 9.71 -26.54
N LYS A 264 -19.66 9.07 -27.71
CA LYS A 264 -19.58 9.76 -29.01
C LYS A 264 -21.00 10.08 -29.46
N PRO A 265 -21.43 11.36 -29.49
CA PRO A 265 -22.76 11.70 -29.97
C PRO A 265 -22.86 11.49 -31.49
N LYS A 266 -24.09 11.30 -31.98
CA LYS A 266 -24.37 11.17 -33.44
C LYS A 266 -24.29 12.51 -34.19
N THR A 267 -24.24 13.62 -33.45
CA THR A 267 -24.13 14.99 -33.97
C THR A 267 -22.67 15.40 -34.11
N ASN A 268 -22.37 16.47 -34.86
CA ASN A 268 -21.02 17.02 -34.88
C ASN A 268 -20.57 17.40 -33.46
N TYR A 269 -19.39 16.91 -33.09
CA TYR A 269 -18.78 17.15 -31.79
C TYR A 269 -17.31 17.55 -31.95
N GLU A 270 -16.78 18.20 -30.93
CA GLU A 270 -15.37 18.53 -30.81
C GLU A 270 -14.91 18.08 -29.43
N ASP A 271 -13.71 17.53 -29.34
CA ASP A 271 -13.10 17.23 -28.05
C ASP A 271 -12.88 18.52 -27.25
N LYS A 272 -12.96 18.40 -25.93
CA LYS A 272 -12.96 19.54 -25.01
C LYS A 272 -11.72 19.53 -24.14
N ALA A 273 -11.38 20.69 -23.59
CA ALA A 273 -10.40 20.79 -22.52
C ALA A 273 -11.12 21.20 -21.24
N GLY A 274 -10.80 20.56 -20.12
CA GLY A 274 -11.48 20.82 -18.87
C GLY A 274 -11.14 19.84 -17.77
N TYR A 275 -11.95 19.85 -16.71
CA TYR A 275 -11.85 18.90 -15.61
C TYR A 275 -13.22 18.33 -15.24
N LEU A 276 -13.20 17.11 -14.68
CA LEU A 276 -14.39 16.35 -14.29
C LEU A 276 -14.59 16.44 -12.77
N THR A 277 -15.85 16.57 -12.36
CA THR A 277 -16.25 16.64 -10.95
C THR A 277 -17.35 15.62 -10.68
N LEU A 278 -17.28 14.99 -9.52
CA LEU A 278 -18.25 14.03 -9.03
C LEU A 278 -18.63 14.35 -7.59
N LYS A 279 -19.92 14.39 -7.28
CA LYS A 279 -20.41 14.41 -5.90
C LYS A 279 -21.06 13.07 -5.60
N LEU A 280 -20.55 12.37 -4.59
CA LEU A 280 -21.06 11.09 -4.12
C LEU A 280 -21.79 11.31 -2.81
N TYR A 281 -23.08 11.00 -2.77
CA TYR A 281 -23.89 11.04 -1.57
C TYR A 281 -24.08 9.63 -1.07
N GLY A 282 -23.45 9.30 0.06
CA GLY A 282 -23.64 8.03 0.74
C GLY A 282 -24.40 8.19 2.04
N SER A 283 -24.81 7.08 2.63
CA SER A 283 -25.58 7.03 3.88
C SER A 283 -24.85 7.62 5.09
N GLU A 284 -23.52 7.72 5.04
CA GLU A 284 -22.70 8.23 6.16
C GLU A 284 -22.00 9.54 5.85
N ASN A 285 -21.51 9.72 4.62
CA ASN A 285 -20.77 10.93 4.23
C ASN A 285 -21.07 11.33 2.78
N THR A 286 -20.66 12.55 2.43
CA THR A 286 -20.66 13.05 1.05
C THR A 286 -19.23 13.32 0.61
N TYR A 287 -18.86 12.87 -0.59
CA TYR A 287 -17.57 13.20 -1.20
C TYR A 287 -17.77 14.16 -2.37
N ASN A 288 -17.15 15.34 -2.29
CA ASN A 288 -17.00 16.24 -3.43
C ASN A 288 -15.62 16.01 -4.05
N LEU A 289 -15.59 15.48 -5.27
CA LEU A 289 -14.40 14.97 -5.92
C LEU A 289 -14.14 15.77 -7.21
N GLN A 290 -13.02 16.48 -7.27
CA GLN A 290 -12.46 16.90 -8.54
C GLN A 290 -11.55 15.77 -9.03
N LEU A 291 -11.98 15.03 -10.05
CA LEU A 291 -11.32 13.79 -10.47
C LEU A 291 -9.99 14.05 -11.19
N SER A 292 -9.92 15.12 -11.97
CA SER A 292 -8.71 15.54 -12.66
C SER A 292 -8.05 16.73 -11.95
N SER A 293 -6.82 16.55 -11.48
CA SER A 293 -6.02 17.56 -10.79
C SER A 293 -5.59 18.74 -11.68
N LYS A 294 -5.62 18.55 -13.00
CA LYS A 294 -5.31 19.57 -14.01
C LYS A 294 -6.36 19.56 -15.11
N THR A 295 -6.47 20.66 -15.85
CA THR A 295 -7.24 20.72 -17.09
C THR A 295 -6.60 19.80 -18.12
N GLY A 296 -7.37 18.86 -18.64
CA GLY A 296 -6.91 17.86 -19.61
C GLY A 296 -7.84 17.77 -20.81
N ASN A 297 -7.38 17.05 -21.84
CA ASN A 297 -8.18 16.76 -23.02
C ASN A 297 -9.24 15.70 -22.71
N LEU A 298 -10.50 16.08 -22.90
CA LEU A 298 -11.71 15.30 -22.74
C LEU A 298 -12.19 14.88 -24.12
N ILE A 299 -11.79 13.67 -24.51
CA ILE A 299 -11.98 13.05 -25.81
C ILE A 299 -13.27 12.23 -25.78
N HIS A 300 -14.17 12.49 -26.72
CA HIS A 300 -15.42 11.75 -26.81
C HIS A 300 -15.17 10.28 -27.19
N GLY A 301 -15.77 9.36 -26.44
CA GLY A 301 -15.53 7.93 -26.56
C GLY A 301 -14.37 7.40 -25.73
N ALA A 302 -13.58 8.25 -25.07
CA ALA A 302 -12.52 7.78 -24.17
C ALA A 302 -13.07 7.37 -22.79
N THR A 303 -12.35 6.47 -22.12
CA THR A 303 -12.58 6.11 -20.72
C THR A 303 -11.47 6.72 -19.88
N TYR A 304 -11.85 7.43 -18.83
CA TYR A 304 -10.93 8.02 -17.86
C TYR A 304 -11.01 7.23 -16.56
N THR A 305 -9.87 6.96 -15.95
CA THR A 305 -9.80 6.20 -14.69
C THR A 305 -9.07 7.02 -13.64
N PHE A 306 -9.60 6.99 -12.43
CA PHE A 306 -9.10 7.75 -11.29
C PHE A 306 -9.11 6.88 -10.04
N LEU A 307 -8.13 7.05 -9.16
CA LEU A 307 -8.20 6.54 -7.80
C LEU A 307 -8.52 7.65 -6.82
N VAL A 308 -9.41 7.33 -5.88
CA VAL A 308 -9.83 8.23 -4.82
C VAL A 308 -9.66 7.52 -3.49
N HIS A 309 -8.97 8.19 -2.57
CA HIS A 309 -8.71 7.71 -1.21
C HIS A 309 -9.32 8.68 -0.19
N LYS A 310 -10.13 8.17 0.75
CA LYS A 310 -10.79 8.96 1.79
C LYS A 310 -10.61 8.33 3.16
N THR A 311 -10.61 9.14 4.21
CA THR A 311 -10.44 8.70 5.61
C THR A 311 -11.76 8.43 6.32
N LYS A 312 -12.88 8.96 5.81
CA LYS A 312 -14.23 8.74 6.35
C LYS A 312 -15.00 7.84 5.41
N GLN A 313 -15.78 6.89 5.92
CA GLN A 313 -16.56 5.95 5.12
C GLN A 313 -17.67 6.65 4.34
N LEU A 314 -17.92 6.24 3.10
CA LEU A 314 -19.03 6.80 2.31
C LEU A 314 -20.39 6.30 2.81
N GLY A 315 -20.45 5.02 3.20
CA GLY A 315 -21.68 4.28 3.46
C GLY A 315 -22.27 3.71 2.17
N GLU A 316 -23.55 3.33 2.22
CA GLU A 316 -24.30 2.91 1.03
C GLU A 316 -24.46 4.09 0.08
N LEU A 317 -24.12 3.93 -1.19
CA LEU A 317 -24.17 5.00 -2.18
C LEU A 317 -25.61 5.25 -2.64
N GLN A 318 -26.14 6.45 -2.36
CA GLN A 318 -27.53 6.82 -2.60
C GLN A 318 -27.72 7.65 -3.88
N SER A 319 -26.79 8.57 -4.16
CA SER A 319 -26.88 9.44 -5.33
C SER A 319 -25.51 9.86 -5.85
N VAL A 320 -25.43 10.03 -7.17
CA VAL A 320 -24.21 10.44 -7.88
C VAL A 320 -24.55 11.64 -8.74
N ILE A 321 -23.86 12.75 -8.49
CA ILE A 321 -23.95 13.95 -9.33
C ILE A 321 -22.67 14.10 -10.11
N PHE A 322 -22.80 14.22 -11.43
CA PHE A 322 -21.69 14.48 -12.33
C PHE A 322 -21.76 15.91 -12.85
N SER A 323 -20.61 16.55 -12.95
CA SER A 323 -20.44 17.82 -13.66
C SER A 323 -19.05 17.91 -14.26
N TRP A 324 -18.86 18.85 -15.16
CA TRP A 324 -17.55 19.13 -15.75
C TRP A 324 -17.41 20.63 -15.98
N THR A 325 -16.18 21.12 -16.00
CA THR A 325 -15.89 22.53 -16.27
C THR A 325 -14.94 22.64 -17.45
N SER A 326 -15.36 23.38 -18.48
CA SER A 326 -14.53 23.74 -19.62
C SER A 326 -13.45 24.73 -19.20
N SER A 327 -12.23 24.51 -19.69
CA SER A 327 -11.11 25.46 -19.56
C SER A 327 -11.00 26.42 -20.73
N SER A 328 -11.91 26.35 -21.70
CA SER A 328 -11.96 27.25 -22.85
C SER A 328 -12.41 28.65 -22.41
N TRP A 329 -11.67 29.67 -22.86
CA TRP A 329 -11.90 31.08 -22.54
C TRP A 329 -13.04 31.71 -23.36
N ASN A 330 -13.61 30.96 -24.30
CA ASN A 330 -14.61 31.50 -25.22
C ASN A 330 -16.01 31.47 -24.59
N PHE A 331 -16.33 32.50 -23.80
CA PHE A 331 -17.56 32.59 -23.00
C PHE A 331 -18.86 32.57 -23.82
N PHE A 332 -18.80 32.92 -25.11
CA PHE A 332 -19.97 32.93 -26.01
C PHE A 332 -20.28 31.55 -26.61
N LYS A 333 -19.33 30.59 -26.56
CA LYS A 333 -19.55 29.22 -27.05
C LYS A 333 -20.05 28.35 -25.91
N THR A 334 -21.23 27.76 -26.07
CA THR A 334 -21.70 26.73 -25.12
C THR A 334 -20.91 25.45 -25.35
N HIS A 335 -20.15 25.04 -24.34
CA HIS A 335 -19.36 23.81 -24.39
C HIS A 335 -20.17 22.67 -23.78
N THR A 336 -20.23 21.54 -24.48
CA THR A 336 -21.00 20.35 -24.08
C THR A 336 -20.12 19.10 -24.11
N LEU A 337 -20.40 18.18 -23.18
CA LEU A 337 -19.89 16.81 -23.17
C LEU A 337 -21.05 15.82 -23.16
N TYR A 338 -20.76 14.57 -23.52
CA TYR A 338 -21.72 13.48 -23.49
C TYR A 338 -21.14 12.37 -22.62
N LEU A 339 -21.93 11.93 -21.65
CA LEU A 339 -21.56 10.87 -20.72
C LEU A 339 -22.23 9.57 -21.16
N ASP A 340 -21.48 8.48 -21.15
CA ASP A 340 -22.02 7.13 -21.25
C ASP A 340 -22.33 6.62 -19.84
N PHE A 341 -21.28 6.45 -19.02
CA PHE A 341 -21.43 6.02 -17.64
C PHE A 341 -20.32 6.53 -16.72
N VAL A 342 -20.61 6.50 -15.41
CA VAL A 342 -19.64 6.55 -14.32
C VAL A 342 -19.71 5.22 -13.57
N LYS A 343 -18.60 4.50 -13.45
CA LYS A 343 -18.50 3.26 -12.67
C LYS A 343 -17.66 3.54 -11.42
N ILE A 344 -18.13 3.09 -10.26
CA ILE A 344 -17.47 3.23 -8.97
C ILE A 344 -17.21 1.83 -8.44
N VAL A 345 -15.93 1.53 -8.19
CA VAL A 345 -15.47 0.21 -7.73
C VAL A 345 -14.78 0.38 -6.38
N PRO A 346 -15.33 -0.20 -5.29
CA PRO A 346 -14.66 -0.20 -3.98
C PRO A 346 -13.40 -1.08 -4.02
N MET A 347 -12.32 -0.62 -3.40
CA MET A 347 -11.01 -1.29 -3.47
C MET A 347 -10.54 -1.95 -2.16
N ASN A 348 -11.25 -1.75 -1.04
CA ASN A 348 -10.94 -2.39 0.23
C ASN A 348 -11.58 -3.79 0.37
N ILE A 349 -11.68 -4.53 -0.73
CA ILE A 349 -12.28 -5.87 -0.81
C ILE A 349 -11.27 -6.76 -1.53
N ASP A 350 -10.84 -7.85 -0.88
CA ASP A 350 -9.89 -8.82 -1.43
C ASP A 350 -10.59 -9.93 -2.25
N ASN A 351 -11.92 -10.03 -2.16
CA ASN A 351 -12.75 -10.96 -2.92
C ASN A 351 -13.36 -10.31 -4.17
N GLN A 352 -12.98 -10.79 -5.36
CA GLN A 352 -13.45 -10.23 -6.63
C GLN A 352 -14.97 -10.36 -6.83
N LYS A 353 -15.60 -11.43 -6.38
CA LYS A 353 -17.06 -11.61 -6.52
C LYS A 353 -17.80 -10.56 -5.69
N GLN A 354 -17.38 -10.36 -4.45
CA GLN A 354 -17.93 -9.33 -3.58
C GLN A 354 -17.66 -7.92 -4.15
N GLN A 355 -16.45 -7.65 -4.62
CA GLN A 355 -16.12 -6.37 -5.25
C GLN A 355 -17.01 -6.06 -6.47
N ARG A 356 -17.29 -7.06 -7.30
CA ARG A 356 -18.22 -6.91 -8.44
C ARG A 356 -19.65 -6.63 -7.99
N LEU A 357 -20.11 -7.29 -6.93
CA LEU A 357 -21.45 -7.07 -6.34
C LEU A 357 -21.59 -5.69 -5.70
N GLU A 358 -20.52 -5.14 -5.12
CA GLU A 358 -20.51 -3.81 -4.50
C GLU A 358 -20.18 -2.68 -5.49
N SER A 359 -19.62 -3.01 -6.65
CA SER A 359 -19.42 -2.05 -7.73
C SER A 359 -20.76 -1.51 -8.22
N ARG A 360 -20.82 -0.21 -8.50
CA ARG A 360 -22.02 0.46 -9.01
C ARG A 360 -21.71 1.17 -10.32
N LYS A 361 -22.66 1.13 -11.25
CA LYS A 361 -22.53 1.78 -12.56
C LYS A 361 -23.71 2.71 -12.76
N PHE A 362 -23.42 3.98 -13.00
CA PHE A 362 -24.41 5.04 -13.16
C PHE A 362 -24.37 5.60 -14.57
N CYS A 363 -25.54 5.83 -15.15
CA CYS A 363 -25.71 6.28 -16.51
C CYS A 363 -26.47 7.61 -16.53
N TYR A 364 -26.26 8.37 -17.60
CA TYR A 364 -27.11 9.51 -17.95
C TYR A 364 -27.98 9.17 -19.16
N THR A 365 -28.93 10.03 -19.50
CA THR A 365 -29.74 9.86 -20.71
C THR A 365 -28.82 9.77 -21.95
N PRO A 366 -28.83 8.65 -22.69
CA PRO A 366 -27.96 8.48 -23.85
C PRO A 366 -28.12 9.61 -24.87
N GLY A 367 -27.01 10.15 -25.35
CA GLY A 367 -26.98 11.22 -26.35
C GLY A 367 -27.41 12.61 -25.84
N ARG A 368 -27.73 12.76 -24.55
CA ARG A 368 -28.08 14.06 -23.97
C ARG A 368 -26.83 14.85 -23.61
N ALA A 369 -26.74 16.07 -24.13
CA ALA A 369 -25.61 16.96 -23.91
C ALA A 369 -25.59 17.52 -22.49
N ILE A 370 -24.41 17.58 -21.88
CA ILE A 370 -24.14 18.14 -20.56
C ILE A 370 -23.37 19.44 -20.76
N LYS A 371 -24.00 20.58 -20.49
CA LYS A 371 -23.33 21.89 -20.57
C LYS A 371 -22.28 22.02 -19.47
N SER A 372 -21.18 22.70 -19.76
CA SER A 372 -20.15 23.02 -18.76
C SER A 372 -20.77 23.69 -17.53
N LYS A 373 -20.32 23.29 -16.34
CA LYS A 373 -20.78 23.68 -14.99
C LYS A 373 -22.20 23.23 -14.62
N ASN A 374 -22.95 22.59 -15.51
CA ASN A 374 -24.24 22.02 -15.15
C ASN A 374 -24.02 20.72 -14.36
N GLU A 375 -24.75 20.61 -13.25
CA GLU A 375 -24.82 19.39 -12.46
C GLU A 375 -25.94 18.48 -12.98
N ILE A 376 -25.63 17.20 -13.17
CA ILE A 376 -26.60 16.19 -13.56
C ILE A 376 -26.62 15.07 -12.53
N ILE A 377 -27.81 14.64 -12.13
CA ILE A 377 -27.99 13.45 -11.30
C ILE A 377 -27.94 12.23 -12.23
N LEU A 378 -27.13 11.25 -11.87
CA LEU A 378 -27.05 9.98 -12.57
C LEU A 378 -27.98 8.96 -11.94
N ALA A 379 -28.56 8.10 -12.76
CA ALA A 379 -29.33 6.94 -12.32
C ALA A 379 -28.48 5.68 -12.45
N GLU A 380 -28.76 4.65 -11.65
CA GLU A 380 -28.12 3.36 -11.85
C GLU A 380 -28.46 2.81 -13.24
N CYS A 381 -27.46 2.29 -13.94
CA CYS A 381 -27.66 1.72 -15.28
C CYS A 381 -28.57 0.49 -15.18
N LYS A 382 -29.51 0.35 -16.12
CA LYS A 382 -30.33 -0.86 -16.26
C LYS A 382 -29.57 -1.99 -16.94
#